data_AF-A0A3P7LDZ2-F1
#
_entry.id   AF-A0A3P7LDZ2-F1
#
_cell.length_a   1.000
_cell.length_b   1.000
_cell.length_c   1.000
_cell.angle_alpha   90.00
_cell.angle_beta   90.00
_cell.angle_gamma   90.00
#
_symmetry.space_group_name_H-M   'P 1'
#
loop_
_entity.id
_entity.type
_entity.pdbx_description
1 polymer ?
#
loop_
_entity_poly.entity_id
_entity_poly.type
_entity_poly.pdbx_seq_one_letter_code
_entity_poly.pdbx_strand_id
1 'polypeptide(L)'
;MNMTDEVAIVTKAKENIIFAMSALSEQQRRELSQAKHNLIHKCSFNGKPCDIDKDFAIISDPTFGNCFTFNYNRSDFKSSLRAGPMYGLRVMLFVNASDYLPTSEAVGVRLTIHDKDEFPFPVSLCLCYYPI
;
A
#
# COMPACT_ATOMS: atom_id res chain seq x y z
N MET A 1 30.34 15.73 12.97
CA MET A 1 29.34 16.57 13.67
C MET A 1 28.37 15.62 14.34
N ASN A 2 28.28 15.65 15.67
CA ASN A 2 27.41 14.75 16.42
C ASN A 2 25.98 15.33 16.32
N MET A 3 25.07 14.60 15.67
CA MET A 3 23.69 15.04 15.47
C MET A 3 22.90 14.65 16.72
N THR A 4 22.49 15.65 17.52
CA THR A 4 21.77 15.45 18.80
C THR A 4 20.28 15.72 18.71
N ASP A 5 19.80 16.22 17.57
CA ASP A 5 18.39 16.45 17.31
C ASP A 5 17.72 15.15 16.85
N GLU A 6 16.85 14.59 17.68
CA GLU A 6 16.11 13.36 17.41
C GLU A 6 15.31 13.44 16.09
N VAL A 7 14.73 14.60 15.77
CA VAL A 7 13.97 14.79 14.53
C VAL A 7 14.90 14.70 13.32
N ALA A 8 16.07 15.34 13.38
CA ALA A 8 17.08 15.27 12.33
C ALA A 8 17.64 13.85 12.17
N ILE A 9 17.83 13.11 13.27
CA ILE A 9 18.28 11.71 13.27
C ILE A 9 17.26 10.81 12.57
N VAL A 10 16.00 10.88 12.97
CA VAL A 10 14.92 10.07 12.37
C VAL A 10 14.75 10.40 10.90
N THR A 11 14.78 11.68 10.54
CA THR A 11 14.69 12.13 9.14
C THR A 11 15.83 11.57 8.31
N LYS A 12 17.07 11.65 8.81
CA LYS A 12 18.23 11.10 8.09
C LYS A 12 18.17 9.58 7.96
N ALA A 13 17.71 8.89 9.00
CA ALA A 13 17.53 7.44 8.96
C ALA A 13 16.50 7.05 7.89
N LYS A 14 15.36 7.74 7.84
CA LYS A 14 14.30 7.55 6.84
C LYS A 14 14.81 7.76 5.41
N GLU A 15 15.55 8.84 5.15
CA GLU A 15 16.18 9.10 3.85
C GLU A 15 17.12 7.97 3.42
N ASN A 16 17.97 7.49 4.33
CA ASN A 16 18.92 6.43 4.04
C ASN A 16 18.22 5.11 3.70
N ILE A 17 17.11 4.81 4.38
CA ILE A 17 16.29 3.61 4.11
C ILE A 17 15.67 3.73 2.71
N ILE A 18 15.05 4.86 2.37
CA ILE A 18 14.45 5.09 1.04
C ILE A 18 15.52 4.94 -0.06
N PHE A 19 16.71 5.51 0.16
CA PHE A 19 17.83 5.38 -0.77
C PHE A 19 18.25 3.92 -0.95
N ALA A 20 18.41 3.17 0.14
CA ALA A 20 18.76 1.76 0.09
C ALA A 20 17.69 0.93 -0.64
N MET A 21 16.40 1.16 -0.35
CA MET A 21 15.28 0.49 -1.00
C MET A 21 15.24 0.81 -2.50
N SER A 22 15.51 2.05 -2.90
CA SER A 22 15.53 2.45 -4.31
C SER A 22 16.62 1.77 -5.14
N ALA A 23 17.70 1.30 -4.50
CA ALA A 23 18.79 0.57 -5.14
C ALA A 23 18.50 -0.93 -5.33
N LEU A 24 17.42 -1.45 -4.74
CA LEU A 24 17.02 -2.86 -4.86
C LEU A 24 16.15 -3.10 -6.12
N SER A 25 16.18 -4.33 -6.63
CA SER A 25 15.27 -4.74 -7.70
C SER A 25 13.81 -4.71 -7.25
N GLU A 26 12.88 -4.56 -8.20
CA GLU A 26 11.43 -4.70 -7.97
C GLU A 26 11.08 -5.95 -7.17
N GLN A 27 11.67 -7.09 -7.51
CA GLN A 27 11.38 -8.36 -6.85
C GLN A 27 11.82 -8.34 -5.38
N GLN A 28 13.05 -7.89 -5.10
CA GLN A 28 13.56 -7.76 -3.74
C GLN A 28 12.71 -6.80 -2.90
N ARG A 29 12.32 -5.65 -3.46
CA ARG A 29 11.43 -4.70 -2.77
C ARG A 29 10.09 -5.33 -2.41
N ARG A 30 9.54 -6.15 -3.32
CA ARG A 30 8.27 -6.86 -3.09
C ARG A 30 8.38 -7.92 -2.01
N GLU A 31 9.47 -8.67 -1.98
CA GLU A 31 9.72 -9.74 -0.99
C GLU A 31 9.98 -9.18 0.42
N LEU A 32 10.62 -8.01 0.53
CA LEU A 32 10.90 -7.34 1.80
C LEU A 32 9.70 -6.56 2.36
N SER A 33 8.69 -6.29 1.53
CA SER A 33 7.50 -5.53 1.91
C SER A 33 6.34 -6.44 2.31
N GLN A 34 5.27 -5.87 2.88
CA GLN A 34 4.11 -6.67 3.30
C GLN A 34 3.46 -7.43 2.15
N ALA A 35 3.03 -8.66 2.44
CA ALA A 35 2.31 -9.51 1.49
C ALA A 35 0.83 -9.15 1.40
N LYS A 36 0.20 -9.43 0.25
CA LYS A 36 -1.24 -9.19 0.00
C LYS A 36 -2.14 -9.70 1.12
N HIS A 37 -1.99 -10.97 1.49
CA HIS A 37 -2.83 -11.65 2.48
C HIS A 37 -2.52 -11.26 3.94
N ASN A 38 -1.39 -10.60 4.20
CA ASN A 38 -1.10 -10.05 5.52
C ASN A 38 -1.88 -8.75 5.76
N LEU A 39 -2.04 -7.93 4.73
CA LEU A 39 -2.77 -6.66 4.82
C LEU A 39 -4.25 -6.81 4.53
N ILE A 40 -4.63 -7.51 3.45
CA ILE A 40 -6.04 -7.64 3.00
C ILE A 40 -6.59 -8.97 3.51
N HIS A 41 -7.38 -8.92 4.57
CA HIS A 41 -7.94 -10.13 5.18
C HIS A 41 -9.27 -10.56 4.56
N LYS A 42 -10.13 -9.60 4.18
CA LYS A 42 -11.39 -9.87 3.46
C LYS A 42 -11.65 -8.78 2.43
N CYS A 43 -12.27 -9.16 1.31
CA CYS A 43 -12.73 -8.23 0.28
C CYS A 43 -14.11 -8.64 -0.24
N SER A 44 -14.96 -7.65 -0.49
CA SER A 44 -16.16 -7.82 -1.31
C SER A 44 -16.40 -6.61 -2.21
N PHE A 45 -16.94 -6.86 -3.40
CA PHE A 45 -17.38 -5.83 -4.34
C PHE A 45 -18.75 -6.24 -4.91
N ASN A 46 -19.70 -5.31 -5.02
CA ASN A 46 -21.08 -5.62 -5.43
C ASN A 46 -21.75 -6.74 -4.60
N GLY A 47 -21.45 -6.80 -3.30
CA GLY A 47 -21.96 -7.85 -2.40
C GLY A 47 -21.40 -9.25 -2.65
N LYS A 48 -20.41 -9.41 -3.53
CA LYS A 48 -19.74 -10.69 -3.82
C LYS A 48 -18.29 -10.68 -3.29
N PRO A 49 -17.77 -11.80 -2.79
CA PRO A 49 -16.37 -11.90 -2.39
C PRO A 49 -15.44 -11.66 -3.59
N CYS A 50 -14.35 -10.91 -3.37
CA CYS A 50 -13.29 -10.71 -4.37
C CYS A 50 -12.30 -11.89 -4.35
N ASP A 51 -11.57 -12.08 -5.45
CA ASP A 51 -10.37 -12.92 -5.49
C ASP A 51 -9.15 -12.03 -5.18
N ILE A 52 -8.60 -12.09 -3.96
CA ILE A 52 -7.51 -11.18 -3.53
C ILE A 52 -6.28 -11.29 -4.44
N ASP A 53 -5.99 -12.49 -4.94
CA ASP A 53 -4.81 -12.71 -5.76
C ASP A 53 -4.95 -12.12 -7.16
N LYS A 54 -6.16 -12.20 -7.74
CA LYS A 54 -6.45 -11.72 -9.11
C LYS A 54 -6.99 -10.30 -9.18
N ASP A 55 -7.77 -9.86 -8.20
CA ASP A 55 -8.46 -8.57 -8.24
C ASP A 55 -7.57 -7.41 -7.76
N PHE A 56 -6.41 -7.70 -7.14
CA PHE A 56 -5.44 -6.72 -6.67
C PHE A 56 -4.07 -6.90 -7.32
N ALA A 57 -3.59 -5.84 -7.98
CA ALA A 57 -2.21 -5.77 -8.47
C ALA A 57 -1.27 -5.23 -7.38
N ILE A 58 -0.03 -5.71 -7.39
CA ILE A 58 1.03 -5.20 -6.50
C ILE A 58 1.84 -4.13 -7.25
N ILE A 59 2.00 -2.99 -6.60
CA ILE A 59 2.87 -1.90 -7.05
C ILE A 59 3.88 -1.65 -5.94
N SER A 60 5.17 -1.72 -6.27
CA SER A 60 6.23 -1.51 -5.29
C SER A 60 6.67 -0.05 -5.29
N ASP A 61 6.52 0.61 -4.16
CA ASP A 61 6.99 1.97 -3.93
C ASP A 61 8.19 1.97 -2.95
N PRO A 62 9.29 2.67 -3.26
CA PRO A 62 10.46 2.74 -2.36
C PRO A 62 10.20 3.41 -1.00
N THR A 63 9.15 4.22 -0.89
CA THR A 63 8.75 4.95 0.33
C THR A 63 7.70 4.20 1.13
N PHE A 64 6.81 3.47 0.44
CA PHE A 64 5.63 2.84 1.01
C PHE A 64 5.59 1.31 0.86
N GLY A 65 6.67 0.69 0.41
CA GLY A 65 6.72 -0.76 0.19
C GLY A 65 5.68 -1.24 -0.82
N ASN A 66 5.00 -2.34 -0.52
CA ASN A 66 3.97 -2.90 -1.40
C ASN A 66 2.65 -2.15 -1.23
N CYS A 67 2.14 -1.67 -2.34
CA CYS A 67 0.76 -1.25 -2.52
C CYS A 67 -0.08 -2.30 -3.21
N PHE A 68 -1.38 -2.29 -2.91
CA PHE A 68 -2.36 -3.12 -3.60
C PHE A 68 -3.46 -2.27 -4.25
N THR A 69 -3.61 -2.41 -5.57
CA THR A 69 -4.57 -1.65 -6.37
C THR A 69 -5.68 -2.56 -6.88
N PHE A 70 -6.91 -2.29 -6.44
CA PHE A 70 -8.11 -2.96 -6.94
C PHE A 70 -8.52 -2.41 -8.31
N ASN A 71 -9.14 -3.24 -9.15
CA ASN A 71 -9.67 -2.80 -10.46
C ASN A 71 -8.60 -2.17 -11.36
N TYR A 72 -7.39 -2.71 -11.33
CA TYR A 72 -6.23 -2.21 -12.09
C TYR A 72 -6.30 -2.58 -13.59
N ASN A 73 -7.04 -3.63 -13.93
CA ASN A 73 -7.09 -4.15 -15.29
C ASN A 73 -7.94 -3.22 -16.17
N ARG A 74 -7.32 -2.66 -17.22
CA ARG A 74 -7.98 -1.76 -18.18
C ARG A 74 -8.91 -2.48 -19.15
N SER A 75 -8.81 -3.80 -19.27
CA SER A 75 -9.68 -4.60 -20.15
C SER A 75 -10.84 -5.24 -19.39
N ASP A 76 -10.74 -5.40 -18.06
CA ASP A 76 -11.79 -5.95 -17.21
C ASP A 76 -12.35 -4.87 -16.28
N PHE A 77 -13.48 -4.27 -16.68
CA PHE A 77 -14.08 -3.18 -15.93
C PHE A 77 -15.02 -3.66 -14.82
N LYS A 78 -14.57 -3.53 -13.57
CA LYS A 78 -15.46 -3.65 -12.41
C LYS A 78 -16.13 -2.31 -12.14
N SER A 79 -17.46 -2.26 -12.29
CA SER A 79 -18.30 -1.10 -11.99
C SER A 79 -19.32 -1.43 -10.90
N SER A 80 -19.73 -0.43 -10.12
CA SER A 80 -20.74 -0.63 -9.09
C SER A 80 -22.12 -0.79 -9.73
N LEU A 81 -22.90 -1.76 -9.28
CA LEU A 81 -24.27 -1.98 -9.77
C LEU A 81 -25.20 -0.85 -9.36
N ARG A 82 -25.01 -0.31 -8.15
CA ARG A 82 -25.80 0.77 -7.55
C ARG A 82 -24.94 1.60 -6.63
N ALA A 83 -25.39 2.81 -6.30
CA ALA A 83 -24.82 3.57 -5.20
C ALA A 83 -25.16 2.89 -3.86
N GLY A 84 -24.21 2.87 -2.94
CA GLY A 84 -24.40 2.37 -1.58
C GLY A 84 -23.23 1.51 -1.08
N PRO A 85 -23.04 1.44 0.25
CA PRO A 85 -21.88 0.80 0.86
C PRO A 85 -21.81 -0.72 0.59
N MET A 86 -22.94 -1.38 0.33
CA MET A 86 -23.00 -2.81 0.02
C MET A 86 -22.57 -3.14 -1.41
N TYR A 87 -22.65 -2.17 -2.32
CA TYR A 87 -22.34 -2.36 -3.73
C TYR A 87 -20.93 -1.89 -4.11
N GLY A 88 -20.32 -1.03 -3.29
CA GLY A 88 -18.93 -0.60 -3.44
C GLY A 88 -17.90 -1.65 -3.02
N LEU A 89 -16.62 -1.24 -3.07
CA LEU A 89 -15.51 -2.02 -2.54
C LEU A 89 -15.53 -1.97 -1.01
N ARG A 90 -15.53 -3.13 -0.38
CA ARG A 90 -15.42 -3.28 1.07
C ARG A 90 -14.21 -4.16 1.33
N VAL A 91 -13.29 -3.66 2.14
CA VAL A 91 -12.07 -4.37 2.52
C VAL A 91 -11.93 -4.36 4.03
N MET A 92 -11.52 -5.50 4.58
CA MET A 92 -11.09 -5.65 5.97
C MET A 92 -9.58 -5.78 5.96
N LEU A 93 -8.92 -4.81 6.59
CA LEU A 93 -7.47 -4.73 6.62
C LEU A 93 -6.96 -5.13 8.00
N PHE A 94 -5.80 -5.79 8.02
CA PHE A 94 -5.07 -6.11 9.23
C PHE A 94 -3.73 -5.38 9.24
N VAL A 95 -3.45 -4.69 10.34
CA VAL A 95 -2.24 -3.89 10.53
C VAL A 95 -1.62 -4.29 11.86
N ASN A 96 -0.36 -4.73 11.80
CA ASN A 96 0.41 -5.06 12.99
C ASN A 96 1.37 -3.92 13.31
N ALA A 97 1.17 -3.21 14.41
CA ALA A 97 2.03 -2.09 14.82
C ALA A 97 3.49 -2.49 15.04
N SER A 98 3.76 -3.76 15.37
CA SER A 98 5.12 -4.27 15.57
C SER A 98 5.93 -4.41 14.27
N ASP A 99 5.26 -4.39 13.12
CA ASP A 99 5.88 -4.54 11.80
C ASP A 99 6.26 -3.17 11.19
N TYR A 100 6.17 -2.07 11.96
CA TYR A 100 6.52 -0.71 11.53
C TYR A 100 7.95 -0.37 11.97
N LEU A 101 8.70 0.39 11.17
CA LEU A 101 10.02 0.85 11.60
C LEU A 101 9.89 1.93 12.68
N PRO A 102 10.88 2.07 13.56
CA PRO A 102 10.93 3.16 14.53
C PRO A 102 10.93 4.57 13.91
N THR A 103 11.22 4.68 12.61
CA THR A 103 11.18 5.93 11.85
C THR A 103 9.78 6.31 11.37
N SER A 104 8.80 5.42 11.48
CA SER A 104 7.43 5.67 11.07
C SER A 104 6.73 6.61 12.06
N GLU A 105 6.18 7.72 11.55
CA GLU A 105 5.47 8.72 12.36
C GLU A 105 4.12 8.23 12.90
N ALA A 106 3.47 7.29 12.21
CA ALA A 106 2.14 6.79 12.58
C ALA A 106 1.89 5.37 12.05
N VAL A 107 1.04 4.63 12.78
CA VAL A 107 0.54 3.31 12.38
C VAL A 107 -0.82 3.46 11.70
N GLY A 108 -0.95 2.91 10.50
CA GLY A 108 -2.19 2.96 9.73
C GLY A 108 -2.00 2.57 8.27
N VAL A 109 -3.06 2.76 7.49
CA VAL A 109 -3.08 2.48 6.05
C VAL A 109 -3.40 3.76 5.30
N ARG A 110 -2.70 4.00 4.18
CA ARG A 110 -3.09 5.06 3.24
C ARG A 110 -4.00 4.48 2.18
N LEU A 111 -5.04 5.22 1.85
CA LEU A 111 -6.01 4.90 0.82
C LEU A 111 -6.17 6.16 -0.02
N THR A 112 -6.14 6.02 -1.34
CA THR A 112 -6.48 7.15 -2.22
C THR A 112 -7.46 6.71 -3.31
N ILE A 113 -7.91 7.50 -4.26
CA ILE A 113 -8.82 7.05 -5.34
C ILE A 113 -8.30 7.67 -6.62
N HIS A 114 -8.12 6.89 -7.68
CA HIS A 114 -7.65 7.39 -8.97
C HIS A 114 -8.36 6.70 -10.13
N ASP A 115 -8.24 7.30 -11.31
CA ASP A 115 -8.73 6.70 -12.55
C ASP A 115 -7.78 5.57 -13.00
N LYS A 116 -8.33 4.57 -13.68
CA LYS A 116 -7.57 3.43 -14.24
C LYS A 116 -6.48 3.85 -15.24
N ASP A 117 -6.69 4.97 -15.91
CA ASP A 117 -5.74 5.47 -16.89
C ASP A 117 -4.61 6.30 -16.28
N GLU A 118 -4.76 6.68 -15.01
CA GLU A 118 -3.75 7.39 -14.24
C GLU A 118 -2.76 6.41 -13.60
N PHE A 119 -1.47 6.77 -13.58
CA PHE A 119 -0.51 6.02 -12.79
C PHE A 119 -0.86 6.20 -11.31
N PRO A 120 -1.00 5.12 -10.53
CA PRO A 120 -1.18 5.20 -9.10
C PRO A 120 0.13 5.66 -8.48
N PHE A 121 0.34 6.98 -8.46
CA PHE A 121 1.31 7.54 -7.54
C PHE A 121 0.90 7.13 -6.13
N PRO A 122 1.80 6.99 -5.15
CA PRO A 122 1.43 6.67 -3.77
C PRO A 122 0.52 7.72 -3.11
N VAL A 123 0.24 8.82 -3.80
CA VAL A 123 -0.80 9.81 -3.50
C VAL A 123 -2.16 9.50 -4.17
N SER A 124 -2.30 8.33 -4.80
CA SER A 124 -3.37 7.83 -5.70
C SER A 124 -3.59 6.31 -5.46
N LEU A 125 -4.83 5.81 -5.30
CA LEU A 125 -5.26 4.56 -4.60
C LEU A 125 -4.24 3.41 -4.52
N CYS A 126 -3.46 3.45 -3.46
CA CYS A 126 -2.42 2.49 -3.13
C CYS A 126 -2.68 2.11 -1.67
N LEU A 127 -3.01 0.85 -1.36
CA LEU A 127 -2.95 0.38 0.03
C LEU A 127 -1.48 0.29 0.45
N CYS A 128 -0.89 1.44 0.74
CA CYS A 128 0.49 1.54 1.21
C CYS A 128 0.55 1.02 2.64
N TYR A 129 1.24 -0.10 2.82
CA TYR A 129 1.74 -0.46 4.14
C TYR A 129 2.94 0.41 4.47
N TYR A 130 3.01 1.00 5.66
CA TYR A 130 4.10 1.91 6.00
C TYR A 130 5.11 1.19 6.89
N PRO A 131 6.13 0.50 6.35
CA PRO A 131 7.19 0.06 7.20
C PRO A 131 8.15 1.21 7.50
N ILE A 132 8.19 2.34 6.78
CA ILE A 132 9.26 3.37 6.88
C ILE A 132 8.91 4.52 7.81
#